data_AF-A0A8J8FW33-F1
#
_entry.id   AF-A0A8J8FW33-F1
#
_cell.length_a   1.000
_cell.length_b   1.000
_cell.length_c   1.000
_cell.angle_alpha   90.00
_cell.angle_beta   90.00
_cell.angle_gamma   90.00
#
_symmetry.space_group_name_H-M   'P 1'
#
loop_
_entity.id
_entity.type
_entity.pdbx_description
1 polymer ?
#
loop_
_entity_poly.entity_id
_entity_poly.type
_entity_poly.pdbx_seq_one_letter_code
_entity_poly.pdbx_strand_id
1 'polypeptide(L)'
;MSVRFELDQGKVNAVKISIRKRILNKKQTEIIDTFTDCIINAMPSIVRDTLRSILICATRDWEMNRALPLNDFNFMHVNDRIKEFDSIYGFFIARIQDILIEELDEETIDFLRKASLTNYSDFLGSEGYAVDYYSFN
;
A
#
# COMPACT_ATOMS: atom_id res chain seq x y z
N MET A 1 8.59 -16.06 17.34
CA MET A 1 9.72 -15.81 16.41
C MET A 1 9.56 -14.42 15.84
N SER A 2 10.61 -13.61 15.82
CA SER A 2 10.59 -12.32 15.10
C SER A 2 10.96 -12.60 13.65
N VAL A 3 9.98 -12.68 12.75
CA VAL A 3 10.25 -12.72 11.30
C VAL A 3 10.98 -11.43 10.93
N ARG A 4 12.24 -11.55 10.51
CA ARG A 4 13.00 -10.39 10.01
C ARG A 4 12.80 -10.34 8.50
N PHE A 5 12.10 -9.31 8.04
CA PHE A 5 11.93 -9.04 6.62
C PHE A 5 13.18 -8.35 6.11
N GLU A 6 13.97 -9.05 5.28
CA GLU A 6 15.19 -8.51 4.68
C GLU A 6 14.95 -8.08 3.24
N LEU A 7 15.41 -6.87 2.90
CA LEU A 7 15.26 -6.26 1.57
C LEU A 7 16.55 -6.38 0.75
N ASP A 8 16.42 -6.76 -0.53
CA ASP A 8 17.50 -6.69 -1.50
C ASP A 8 17.85 -5.23 -1.79
N GLN A 9 19.01 -4.80 -1.29
CA GLN A 9 19.45 -3.41 -1.42
C GLN A 9 19.71 -2.98 -2.86
N GLY A 10 20.08 -3.90 -3.75
CA GLY A 10 20.27 -3.61 -5.18
C GLY A 10 18.95 -3.19 -5.83
N LYS A 11 17.90 -3.96 -5.55
CA LYS A 11 16.53 -3.68 -6.04
C LYS A 11 15.95 -2.42 -5.41
N VAL A 12 16.14 -2.23 -4.10
CA VAL A 12 15.71 -1.02 -3.38
C VAL A 12 16.33 0.26 -3.98
N ASN A 13 17.62 0.23 -4.28
CA ASN A 13 18.31 1.39 -4.85
C ASN A 13 17.75 1.78 -6.22
N ALA A 14 17.43 0.80 -7.07
CA ALA A 14 16.79 1.05 -8.37
C ALA A 14 15.42 1.74 -8.21
N VAL A 15 14.62 1.30 -7.23
CA VAL A 15 13.33 1.94 -6.89
C VAL A 15 13.54 3.38 -6.41
N LYS A 16 14.47 3.61 -5.47
CA LYS A 16 14.75 4.96 -4.96
C LYS A 16 15.19 5.92 -6.07
N ILE A 17 15.94 5.45 -7.05
CA ILE A 17 16.35 6.24 -8.23
C ILE A 17 15.14 6.55 -9.11
N SER A 18 14.26 5.58 -9.36
CA SER A 18 13.11 5.76 -10.27
C SER A 18 12.09 6.79 -9.76
N ILE A 19 12.00 7.00 -8.44
CA ILE A 19 11.05 7.92 -7.82
C ILE A 19 11.62 9.30 -7.49
N ARG A 20 12.94 9.53 -7.59
CA ARG A 20 13.63 10.74 -7.07
C ARG A 20 13.09 12.09 -7.56
N LYS A 21 12.41 12.13 -8.71
CA LYS A 21 11.85 13.35 -9.32
C LYS A 21 10.32 13.42 -9.23
N ARG A 22 9.69 12.50 -8.49
CA ARG A 22 8.23 12.44 -8.37
C ARG A 22 7.76 13.45 -7.33
N ILE A 23 6.79 14.25 -7.73
CA ILE A 23 6.06 15.13 -6.83
C ILE A 23 4.70 14.50 -6.64
N LEU A 24 4.43 14.06 -5.41
CA LEU A 24 3.09 13.65 -4.99
C LEU A 24 2.33 14.91 -4.58
N ASN A 25 1.06 14.99 -4.94
CA ASN A 25 0.21 16.00 -4.31
C ASN A 25 -0.14 15.59 -2.88
N LYS A 26 -0.69 16.53 -2.11
CA LYS A 26 -1.03 16.33 -0.70
C LYS A 26 -1.92 15.09 -0.46
N LYS A 27 -2.87 14.80 -1.34
CA LYS A 27 -3.82 13.68 -1.18
C LYS A 27 -3.20 12.33 -1.49
N GLN A 28 -2.40 12.24 -2.55
CA GLN A 28 -1.60 11.05 -2.81
C GLN A 28 -0.65 10.75 -1.65
N THR A 29 -0.03 11.79 -1.10
CA THR A 29 0.82 11.68 0.08
C THR A 29 0.06 11.14 1.29
N GLU A 30 -1.12 11.68 1.62
CA GLU A 30 -1.95 11.20 2.73
C GLU A 30 -2.29 9.71 2.59
N ILE A 31 -2.74 9.29 1.41
CA ILE A 31 -3.07 7.87 1.15
C ILE A 31 -1.83 6.99 1.32
N ILE A 32 -0.71 7.36 0.69
CA ILE A 32 0.54 6.60 0.76
C ILE A 32 1.10 6.53 2.18
N ASP A 33 0.99 7.62 2.95
CA ASP A 33 1.45 7.64 4.34
C ASP A 33 0.59 6.74 5.22
N THR A 34 -0.74 6.74 5.04
CA THR A 34 -1.65 5.79 5.71
C THR A 34 -1.27 4.33 5.42
N PHE A 35 -0.98 4.00 4.15
CA PHE A 35 -0.52 2.66 3.79
C PHE A 35 0.85 2.32 4.40
N THR A 36 1.77 3.27 4.37
CA THR A 36 3.11 3.14 4.93
C THR A 36 3.03 2.81 6.42
N ASP A 37 2.18 3.54 7.17
CA ASP A 37 1.95 3.31 8.59
C ASP A 37 1.39 1.92 8.88
N CYS A 38 0.38 1.50 8.13
CA CYS A 38 -0.24 0.19 8.31
C CYS A 38 0.79 -0.94 8.14
N ILE A 39 1.56 -0.89 7.06
CA ILE A 39 2.51 -1.94 6.71
C ILE A 39 3.72 -1.93 7.67
N ILE A 40 4.20 -0.76 8.13
CA ILE A 40 5.29 -0.67 9.12
C ILE A 40 4.87 -1.26 10.47
N ASN A 41 3.64 -1.02 10.90
CA ASN A 41 3.15 -1.55 12.16
C ASN A 41 3.15 -3.09 12.16
N ALA A 42 2.93 -3.71 10.99
CA ALA A 42 3.02 -5.15 10.82
C ALA A 42 4.44 -5.66 10.52
N MET A 43 5.28 -4.85 9.85
CA MET A 43 6.65 -5.18 9.45
C MET A 43 7.65 -4.12 9.95
N PRO A 44 7.89 -4.03 11.27
CA PRO A 44 8.65 -2.92 11.87
C PRO A 44 10.15 -2.94 11.55
N SER A 45 10.66 -4.06 11.00
CA SER A 45 12.05 -4.18 10.55
C SER A 45 12.34 -3.42 9.25
N ILE A 46 11.30 -3.03 8.50
CA ILE A 46 11.45 -2.29 7.24
C ILE A 46 11.53 -0.78 7.53
N VAL A 47 12.56 -0.12 6.98
CA VAL A 47 12.72 1.33 7.09
C VAL A 47 11.57 2.05 6.35
N ARG A 48 10.91 2.97 7.06
CA ARG A 48 9.77 3.76 6.57
C ARG A 48 9.99 4.38 5.19
N ASP A 49 11.09 5.11 5.02
CA ASP A 49 11.37 5.82 3.76
C ASP A 49 11.59 4.85 2.59
N THR A 50 12.16 3.68 2.86
CA THR A 50 12.33 2.62 1.86
C THR A 50 10.97 2.06 1.47
N LEU A 51 10.11 1.74 2.45
CA LEU A 51 8.76 1.26 2.16
C LEU A 51 7.96 2.29 1.37
N ARG A 52 7.95 3.56 1.81
CA ARG A 52 7.29 4.65 1.10
C ARG A 52 7.73 4.72 -0.35
N SER A 53 9.03 4.52 -0.61
CA SER A 53 9.56 4.50 -1.98
C SER A 53 8.99 3.36 -2.82
N ILE A 54 8.85 2.17 -2.23
CA ILE A 54 8.27 0.98 -2.85
C ILE A 54 6.80 1.23 -3.17
N LEU A 55 6.03 1.75 -2.21
CA LEU A 55 4.61 2.03 -2.38
C LEU A 55 4.35 3.08 -3.48
N ILE A 56 5.16 4.14 -3.55
CA ILE A 56 5.07 5.14 -4.64
C ILE A 56 5.28 4.47 -6.01
N CYS A 57 6.26 3.57 -6.11
CA CYS A 57 6.52 2.86 -7.36
C CYS A 57 5.35 1.94 -7.73
N ALA A 58 4.81 1.21 -6.76
CA ALA A 58 3.70 0.29 -6.97
C ALA A 58 2.39 1.00 -7.33
N THR A 59 2.11 2.16 -6.72
CA THR A 59 0.99 3.03 -7.10
C THR A 59 1.07 3.42 -8.57
N ARG A 60 2.27 3.77 -9.05
CA ARG A 60 2.45 4.12 -10.47
C ARG A 60 2.15 2.93 -11.38
N ASP A 61 2.65 1.76 -11.03
CA ASP A 61 2.42 0.56 -11.82
C ASP A 61 0.91 0.27 -11.88
N TRP A 62 0.18 0.50 -10.79
CA TRP A 62 -1.28 0.43 -10.76
C TRP A 62 -1.95 1.50 -11.65
N GLU A 63 -1.55 2.78 -11.54
CA GLU A 63 -2.10 3.89 -12.35
C GLU A 63 -1.88 3.66 -13.86
N MET A 64 -0.72 3.11 -14.24
CA MET A 64 -0.41 2.73 -15.62
C MET A 64 -1.32 1.61 -16.15
N ASN A 65 -1.83 0.74 -15.26
CA ASN A 65 -2.73 -0.35 -15.62
C ASN A 65 -4.22 0.04 -15.56
N ARG A 66 -4.59 1.07 -14.78
CA ARG A 66 -6.00 1.45 -14.55
C ARG A 66 -6.46 2.80 -15.08
N ALA A 67 -5.59 3.60 -15.70
CA ALA A 67 -5.90 4.92 -16.28
C ALA A 67 -6.52 5.98 -15.33
N LEU A 68 -6.82 5.61 -14.08
CA LEU A 68 -7.37 6.47 -13.04
C LEU A 68 -6.26 6.86 -12.05
N PRO A 69 -6.04 8.16 -11.79
CA PRO A 69 -5.11 8.59 -10.77
C PRO A 69 -5.69 8.36 -9.36
N LEU A 70 -4.81 8.18 -8.36
CA LEU A 70 -5.20 8.08 -6.95
C LEU A 70 -6.07 9.25 -6.45
N ASN A 71 -5.93 10.43 -7.06
CA ASN A 71 -6.71 11.61 -6.71
C ASN A 71 -8.22 11.43 -6.90
N ASP A 72 -8.61 10.56 -7.82
CA ASP A 72 -10.00 10.44 -8.22
C ASP A 72 -10.81 9.65 -7.18
N PHE A 73 -10.14 9.03 -6.20
CA PHE A 73 -10.77 8.24 -5.14
C PHE A 73 -11.81 9.04 -4.36
N ASN A 74 -11.60 10.33 -4.15
CA ASN A 74 -12.55 11.17 -3.39
C ASN A 74 -13.88 11.38 -4.12
N PHE A 75 -13.91 11.18 -5.43
CA PHE A 75 -15.13 11.30 -6.23
C PHE A 75 -15.82 9.95 -6.43
N MET A 76 -15.19 8.85 -6.00
CA MET A 76 -15.77 7.51 -6.05
C MET A 76 -16.67 7.28 -4.83
N HIS A 77 -17.69 6.43 -5.03
CA HIS A 77 -18.49 5.93 -3.92
C HIS A 77 -17.60 5.17 -2.92
N VAL A 78 -17.88 5.29 -1.62
CA VAL A 78 -17.03 4.74 -0.55
C VAL A 78 -16.74 3.23 -0.72
N ASN A 79 -17.75 2.45 -1.10
CA ASN A 79 -17.59 1.01 -1.35
C ASN A 79 -16.70 0.71 -2.56
N ASP A 80 -16.66 1.59 -3.56
CA ASP A 80 -15.78 1.42 -4.71
C ASP A 80 -14.35 1.89 -4.39
N ARG A 81 -14.18 2.90 -3.53
CA ARG A 81 -12.86 3.28 -2.98
C ARG A 81 -12.17 2.09 -2.29
N ILE A 82 -12.93 1.24 -1.60
CA ILE A 82 -12.38 0.06 -0.91
C ILE A 82 -11.96 -1.03 -1.89
N LYS A 83 -12.74 -1.27 -2.95
CA LYS A 83 -12.36 -2.21 -4.02
C LYS A 83 -11.10 -1.74 -4.75
N GLU A 84 -11.04 -0.45 -5.06
CA GLU A 84 -9.86 0.13 -5.71
C GLU A 84 -8.65 0.12 -4.78
N PHE A 85 -8.86 0.35 -3.48
CA PHE A 85 -7.81 0.21 -2.46
C PHE A 85 -7.26 -1.22 -2.41
N ASP A 86 -8.13 -2.22 -2.38
CA ASP A 86 -7.74 -3.63 -2.40
C ASP A 86 -6.97 -3.99 -3.69
N SER A 87 -7.38 -3.42 -4.83
CA SER A 87 -6.65 -3.56 -6.09
C SER A 87 -5.24 -2.97 -6.02
N ILE A 88 -5.06 -1.79 -5.42
CA ILE A 88 -3.73 -1.18 -5.24
C ILE A 88 -2.87 -2.04 -4.32
N TYR A 89 -3.47 -2.56 -3.24
CA TYR A 89 -2.77 -3.42 -2.29
C TYR A 89 -2.14 -4.65 -2.97
N GLY A 90 -2.82 -5.24 -3.96
CA GLY A 90 -2.24 -6.32 -4.79
C GLY A 90 -0.93 -5.92 -5.48
N PHE A 91 -0.85 -4.69 -6.01
CA PHE A 91 0.39 -4.17 -6.59
C PHE A 91 1.46 -3.87 -5.53
N PHE A 92 1.04 -3.45 -4.34
CA PHE A 92 1.93 -3.19 -3.22
C PHE A 92 2.63 -4.47 -2.78
N ILE A 93 1.88 -5.55 -2.58
CA ILE A 93 2.45 -6.84 -2.18
C ILE A 93 3.33 -7.42 -3.27
N ALA A 94 2.90 -7.38 -4.54
CA ALA A 94 3.74 -7.84 -5.64
C ALA A 94 5.11 -7.11 -5.65
N ARG A 95 5.11 -5.79 -5.44
CA ARG A 95 6.38 -5.03 -5.38
C ARG A 95 7.19 -5.26 -4.11
N ILE A 96 6.54 -5.51 -2.98
CA ILE A 96 7.26 -5.87 -1.76
C ILE A 96 7.93 -7.24 -1.96
N GLN A 97 7.21 -8.25 -2.46
CA GLN A 97 7.75 -9.57 -2.75
C GLN A 97 8.91 -9.53 -3.77
N ASP A 98 8.80 -8.73 -4.83
CA ASP A 98 9.87 -8.56 -5.82
C ASP A 98 11.20 -8.08 -5.19
N ILE A 99 11.13 -7.34 -4.09
CA ILE A 99 12.26 -6.65 -3.45
C ILE A 99 12.76 -7.38 -2.21
N LEU A 100 11.90 -8.17 -1.55
CA LEU A 100 12.33 -9.01 -0.44
C LEU A 100 13.32 -10.08 -0.90
N ILE A 101 14.22 -10.46 0.01
CA ILE A 101 15.14 -11.58 -0.20
C ILE A 101 14.38 -12.90 -0.06
N GLU A 102 13.46 -12.97 0.89
CA GLU A 102 12.58 -14.10 1.15
C GLU A 102 11.13 -13.70 0.87
N GLU A 103 10.40 -14.53 0.14
CA GLU A 103 9.00 -14.27 -0.18
C GLU A 103 8.13 -14.32 1.08
N LEU A 104 7.10 -13.47 1.11
CA LEU A 104 6.05 -13.55 2.13
C LEU A 104 5.20 -14.80 1.90
N ASP A 105 4.93 -15.56 2.95
CA ASP A 105 3.94 -16.64 2.91
C ASP A 105 2.51 -16.08 2.78
N GLU A 106 1.60 -16.94 2.30
CA GLU A 106 0.19 -16.57 2.06
C GLU A 106 -0.52 -16.09 3.33
N GLU A 107 -0.21 -16.68 4.50
CA GLU A 107 -0.82 -16.32 5.78
C GLU A 107 -0.46 -14.88 6.16
N THR A 108 0.80 -14.50 5.97
CA THR A 108 1.31 -13.15 6.21
C THR A 108 0.70 -12.15 5.24
N ILE A 109 0.57 -12.51 3.96
CA ILE A 109 -0.07 -11.65 2.94
C ILE A 109 -1.53 -11.38 3.29
N ASP A 110 -2.27 -12.42 3.68
CA ASP A 110 -3.68 -12.31 4.07
C ASP A 110 -3.86 -11.49 5.36
N PHE A 111 -2.97 -11.69 6.34
CA PHE A 111 -2.95 -10.89 7.56
C PHE A 111 -2.74 -9.40 7.25
N LEU A 112 -1.73 -9.09 6.44
CA LEU A 112 -1.41 -7.71 6.01
C LEU A 112 -2.57 -7.09 5.22
N ARG A 113 -3.25 -7.87 4.37
CA ARG A 113 -4.37 -7.41 3.55
C ARG A 113 -5.55 -7.03 4.42
N LYS A 114 -5.93 -7.92 5.36
CA LYS A 114 -7.01 -7.67 6.32
C LYS A 114 -6.70 -6.45 7.18
N ALA A 115 -5.48 -6.34 7.72
CA ALA A 115 -5.07 -5.19 8.52
C ALA A 115 -5.15 -3.87 7.73
N SER A 116 -4.70 -3.87 6.47
CA SER A 116 -4.73 -2.69 5.60
C SER A 116 -6.15 -2.25 5.25
N LEU A 117 -7.03 -3.20 4.91
CA LEU A 117 -8.43 -2.93 4.61
C LEU A 117 -9.18 -2.39 5.82
N THR A 118 -8.97 -2.97 7.00
CA THR A 118 -9.57 -2.49 8.25
C THR A 118 -9.11 -1.05 8.56
N ASN A 119 -7.81 -0.78 8.52
CA ASN A 119 -7.28 0.57 8.78
C ASN A 119 -7.82 1.62 7.78
N TYR A 120 -7.96 1.24 6.50
CA TYR A 120 -8.53 2.15 5.52
C TYR A 120 -10.03 2.37 5.71
N SER A 121 -10.77 1.33 6.08
CA SER A 121 -12.18 1.46 6.48
C SER A 121 -12.34 2.41 7.67
N ASP A 122 -11.48 2.29 8.69
CA ASP A 122 -11.49 3.17 9.86
C ASP A 122 -11.14 4.62 9.49
N PHE A 123 -10.16 4.81 8.59
CA PHE A 123 -9.83 6.12 8.02
C PHE A 123 -11.05 6.74 7.32
N LEU A 124 -11.74 6.00 6.45
CA LEU A 124 -12.96 6.48 5.78
C LEU A 124 -14.08 6.79 6.78
N GLY A 125 -14.22 5.96 7.82
CA GLY A 125 -15.14 6.21 8.93
C GLY A 125 -14.83 7.53 9.66
N SER A 126 -13.55 7.82 9.89
CA SER A 126 -13.09 9.07 10.50
C SER A 126 -13.33 10.30 9.63
N GLU A 127 -13.37 10.14 8.30
CA GLU A 127 -13.76 11.18 7.34
C GLU A 127 -15.29 11.36 7.25
N GLY A 128 -16.07 10.56 7.98
CA GLY A 128 -17.54 10.65 8.06
C GLY A 128 -18.29 9.77 7.05
N TYR A 129 -17.61 8.85 6.37
CA TYR A 129 -18.26 7.91 5.45
C TYR A 129 -18.80 6.69 6.22
N ALA A 130 -20.02 6.26 5.89
CA ALA A 130 -20.54 4.97 6.34
C ALA A 130 -19.98 3.86 5.44
N VAL A 131 -19.18 2.96 5.99
CA VAL A 131 -18.57 1.85 5.27
C VAL A 131 -19.33 0.56 5.60
N ASP A 132 -20.16 0.08 4.67
CA ASP A 132 -20.79 -1.24 4.78
C ASP A 132 -19.86 -2.29 4.17
N TYR A 133 -18.83 -2.70 4.94
CA TYR A 133 -17.97 -3.79 4.50
C TYR A 133 -18.59 -5.13 4.88
N TYR A 134 -19.14 -5.86 3.90
CA TYR A 134 -19.36 -7.29 4.06
C TYR A 134 -17.99 -7.95 4.11
N SER A 135 -17.53 -8.32 5.30
CA SER A 135 -16.35 -9.19 5.46
C SER A 135 -16.56 -10.42 4.58
N PHE A 136 -15.80 -10.51 3.48
CA PHE A 136 -15.73 -11.74 2.70
C PHE A 136 -15.09 -12.79 3.62
N ASN A 137 -15.96 -13.68 4.13
CA ASN A 137 -15.56 -14.97 4.69
C ASN A 137 -15.00 -15.85 3.57
#